data_AF-A0A6L4YQE9-F1
#
_entry.id   AF-A0A6L4YQE9-F1
#
_cell.length_a   1.000
_cell.length_b   1.000
_cell.length_c   1.000
_cell.angle_alpha   90.00
_cell.angle_beta   90.00
_cell.angle_gamma   90.00
#
_symmetry.space_group_name_H-M   'P 1'
#
loop_
_entity.id
_entity.type
_entity.pdbx_description
1 polymer ?
#
loop_
_entity_poly.entity_id
_entity_poly.type
_entity_poly.pdbx_seq_one_letter_code
_entity_poly.pdbx_strand_id
1 'polypeptide(L)'
;MEFYEGIPGTVGGAIVMNAGAHGCNTSQILETVTVLNLKTWKIEILTPKDINFGYRISTINPTEQIVICAKFRMNTDTEASIRSRMKENNTIRRRTQPIKDPSAGCTFRNPLELNLPAGKILESIGAKKWTIGDAQVSSVHANFIINLGSANSQDVCKLISKMQETTLEKYNVLLKPEVKPLGIFDKSEAIIWTNADQTLSNSFIITK
;
A
#
# COMPACT_ATOMS: atom_id res chain seq x y z
N MET A 1 0.74 5.34 -19.19
CA MET A 1 0.76 4.47 -17.99
C MET A 1 2.14 4.34 -17.36
N GLU A 2 3.08 5.23 -17.68
CA GLU A 2 4.49 5.14 -17.32
C GLU A 2 4.72 5.20 -15.80
N PHE A 3 3.78 5.78 -15.04
CA PHE A 3 3.84 5.82 -13.58
C PHE A 3 3.69 4.43 -12.93
N TYR A 4 3.12 3.44 -13.63
CA TYR A 4 3.06 2.06 -13.15
C TYR A 4 4.38 1.31 -13.28
N GLU A 5 5.37 1.86 -14.01
CA GLU A 5 6.64 1.19 -14.24
C GLU A 5 7.29 0.78 -12.91
N GLY A 6 7.39 -0.54 -12.72
CA GLY A 6 7.93 -1.16 -11.52
C GLY A 6 6.93 -1.38 -10.37
N ILE A 7 5.72 -0.82 -10.37
CA ILE A 7 4.72 -1.09 -9.32
C ILE A 7 4.31 -2.58 -9.36
N PRO A 8 4.56 -3.37 -8.30
CA PRO A 8 4.20 -4.78 -8.27
C PRO A 8 2.70 -4.98 -8.03
N GLY A 9 2.23 -6.20 -8.28
CA GLY A 9 0.85 -6.62 -8.03
C GLY A 9 0.01 -6.71 -9.30
N THR A 10 -1.31 -6.78 -9.12
CA THR A 10 -2.28 -6.92 -10.21
C THR A 10 -3.00 -5.60 -10.49
N VAL A 11 -3.61 -5.50 -11.68
CA VAL A 11 -4.49 -4.37 -12.03
C VAL A 11 -5.64 -4.23 -11.04
N GLY A 12 -6.22 -5.35 -10.57
CA GLY A 12 -7.28 -5.33 -9.55
C GLY A 12 -6.82 -4.71 -8.23
N GLY A 13 -5.64 -5.10 -7.73
CA GLY A 13 -5.06 -4.50 -6.53
C GLY A 13 -4.75 -3.01 -6.71
N ALA A 14 -4.26 -2.62 -7.90
CA ALA A 14 -4.00 -1.21 -8.23
C ALA A 14 -5.27 -0.36 -8.23
N ILE A 15 -6.42 -0.92 -8.61
CA ILE A 15 -7.71 -0.24 -8.54
C ILE A 15 -8.19 -0.15 -7.09
N VAL A 16 -8.20 -1.27 -6.36
CA VAL A 16 -8.65 -1.31 -4.95
C VAL A 16 -7.89 -0.29 -4.10
N MET A 17 -6.57 -0.20 -4.28
CA MET A 17 -5.70 0.69 -3.51
C MET A 17 -5.53 2.08 -4.14
N ASN A 18 -6.15 2.38 -5.28
CA ASN A 18 -5.86 3.57 -6.08
C ASN A 18 -4.34 3.82 -6.21
N ALA A 19 -3.61 2.79 -6.65
CA ALA A 19 -2.15 2.80 -6.73
C ALA A 19 -1.66 4.04 -7.48
N GLY A 20 -0.59 4.64 -6.99
CA GLY A 20 -0.07 5.87 -7.57
C GLY A 20 1.36 6.15 -7.20
N ALA A 21 2.09 6.71 -8.16
CA ALA A 21 3.48 7.11 -8.07
C ALA A 21 3.73 8.25 -9.07
N HIS A 22 4.82 9.00 -8.89
CA HIS A 22 5.25 10.03 -9.84
C HIS A 22 4.16 11.07 -10.20
N GLY A 23 3.32 11.43 -9.22
CA GLY A 23 2.25 12.43 -9.39
C GLY A 23 1.00 11.92 -10.12
N CYS A 24 0.90 10.61 -10.39
CA CYS A 24 -0.27 10.01 -11.04
C CYS A 24 -0.81 8.80 -10.27
N ASN A 25 -2.12 8.57 -10.36
CA ASN A 25 -2.86 7.52 -9.68
C ASN A 25 -3.79 6.77 -10.65
N THR A 26 -4.15 5.52 -10.33
CA THR A 26 -5.06 4.68 -11.10
C THR A 26 -6.34 5.39 -11.52
N SER A 27 -6.99 6.08 -10.58
CA SER A 27 -8.29 6.73 -10.82
C SER A 27 -8.26 7.81 -11.90
N GLN A 28 -7.10 8.42 -12.18
CA GLN A 28 -6.97 9.48 -13.18
C GLN A 28 -7.02 8.97 -14.61
N ILE A 29 -6.73 7.68 -14.82
CA ILE A 29 -6.73 7.05 -16.15
C ILE A 29 -7.76 5.93 -16.29
N LEU A 30 -8.48 5.61 -15.21
CA LEU A 30 -9.52 4.59 -15.21
C LEU A 30 -10.74 5.09 -15.99
N GLU A 31 -11.21 4.32 -16.95
CA GLU A 31 -12.45 4.59 -17.68
C GLU A 31 -13.61 3.81 -17.06
N THR A 32 -13.43 2.49 -16.90
CA THR A 32 -14.38 1.61 -16.23
C THR A 32 -13.66 0.45 -15.55
N VAL A 33 -14.30 -0.14 -14.54
CA VAL A 33 -13.91 -1.41 -13.93
C VAL A 33 -15.13 -2.32 -13.84
N THR A 34 -14.93 -3.60 -14.16
CA THR A 34 -15.96 -4.62 -14.01
C THR A 34 -15.67 -5.43 -12.75
N VAL A 35 -16.68 -5.55 -11.89
CA VAL A 35 -16.59 -6.27 -10.62
C VAL A 35 -17.66 -7.35 -10.52
N LEU A 36 -17.35 -8.47 -9.86
CA LEU A 36 -18.33 -9.42 -9.36
C LEU A 36 -18.67 -9.06 -7.91
N ASN A 37 -19.93 -8.72 -7.65
CA ASN A 37 -20.44 -8.51 -6.31
C ASN A 37 -20.77 -9.86 -5.67
N LEU A 38 -20.08 -10.24 -4.60
CA LEU A 38 -20.22 -11.54 -3.92
C LEU A 38 -21.47 -11.65 -3.05
N LYS A 39 -22.10 -10.53 -2.69
CA LYS A 39 -23.38 -10.53 -1.98
C LYS A 39 -24.55 -10.82 -2.91
N THR A 40 -24.52 -10.24 -4.12
CA THR A 40 -25.61 -10.35 -5.09
C THR A 40 -25.35 -11.33 -6.23
N TRP A 41 -24.11 -11.79 -6.37
CA TRP A 41 -23.59 -12.59 -7.49
C TRP A 41 -23.77 -11.92 -8.87
N LYS A 42 -23.86 -10.59 -8.90
CA LYS A 42 -24.01 -9.82 -10.15
C LYS A 42 -22.68 -9.24 -10.62
N ILE A 43 -22.53 -9.18 -11.95
CA ILE A 43 -21.48 -8.42 -12.61
C ILE A 43 -21.94 -6.96 -12.72
N GLU A 44 -21.13 -6.05 -12.20
CA GLU A 44 -21.38 -4.61 -12.21
C GLU A 44 -20.25 -3.91 -12.97
N ILE A 45 -20.59 -2.90 -13.78
CA ILE A 45 -19.62 -2.03 -14.45
C ILE A 45 -19.68 -0.69 -13.75
N LEU A 46 -18.57 -0.28 -13.16
CA LEU A 46 -18.44 0.95 -12.40
C LEU A 46 -17.52 1.93 -13.14
N THR A 47 -17.89 3.20 -13.12
CA THR A 47 -17.04 4.32 -13.54
C THR A 47 -16.30 4.90 -12.33
N PRO A 48 -15.29 5.77 -12.53
CA PRO A 48 -14.64 6.47 -11.43
C PRO A 48 -15.59 7.33 -10.59
N LYS A 49 -16.76 7.73 -11.12
CA LYS A 49 -17.75 8.50 -10.35
C LYS A 49 -18.55 7.62 -9.39
N ASP A 50 -18.67 6.33 -9.69
CA ASP A 50 -19.35 5.35 -8.84
C ASP A 50 -18.42 4.84 -7.71
N ILE A 51 -17.13 5.14 -7.82
CA ILE A 51 -16.09 4.67 -6.88
C ILE A 51 -15.50 5.89 -6.18
N ASN A 52 -15.70 6.00 -4.88
CA ASN A 52 -15.09 7.08 -4.12
C ASN A 52 -13.60 6.76 -3.90
N PHE A 53 -12.76 7.28 -4.80
CA PHE A 53 -11.32 7.17 -4.73
C PHE A 53 -10.72 8.22 -3.80
N GLY A 54 -9.72 7.81 -3.02
CA GLY A 54 -8.90 8.69 -2.20
C GLY A 54 -7.43 8.32 -2.23
N TYR A 55 -6.65 8.89 -1.32
CA TYR A 55 -5.26 8.49 -1.14
C TYR A 55 -5.18 7.07 -0.57
N ARG A 56 -4.68 6.12 -1.38
CA ARG A 56 -4.52 4.70 -1.00
C ARG A 56 -5.82 4.00 -0.60
N ILE A 57 -6.92 4.40 -1.23
CA ILE A 57 -8.26 3.85 -0.97
C ILE A 57 -9.19 3.99 -2.19
N SER A 58 -10.10 3.03 -2.32
CA SER A 58 -11.31 3.08 -3.13
C SER A 58 -12.48 2.49 -2.33
N THR A 59 -13.72 2.69 -2.79
CA THR A 59 -14.89 2.02 -2.18
C THR A 59 -15.12 0.60 -2.66
N ILE A 60 -14.24 0.05 -3.52
CA ILE A 60 -14.32 -1.36 -3.89
C ILE A 60 -13.86 -2.18 -2.69
N ASN A 61 -14.78 -2.97 -2.12
CA ASN A 61 -14.50 -3.78 -0.95
C ASN A 61 -13.99 -5.16 -1.37
N PRO A 62 -12.71 -5.51 -1.14
CA PRO A 62 -12.15 -6.78 -1.58
C PRO A 62 -12.74 -8.01 -0.87
N THR A 63 -13.49 -7.85 0.22
CA THR A 63 -14.21 -8.97 0.87
C THR A 63 -15.60 -9.21 0.27
N GLU A 64 -16.10 -8.27 -0.52
CA GLU A 64 -17.47 -8.31 -1.08
C GLU A 64 -17.48 -8.19 -2.60
N GLN A 65 -16.38 -7.77 -3.22
CA GLN A 65 -16.27 -7.50 -4.64
C GLN A 65 -14.94 -7.99 -5.19
N ILE A 66 -15.00 -8.69 -6.33
CA ILE A 66 -13.82 -9.16 -7.07
C ILE A 66 -13.68 -8.33 -8.34
N VAL A 67 -12.52 -7.69 -8.55
CA VAL A 67 -12.22 -7.02 -9.81
C VAL A 67 -11.93 -8.06 -10.89
N ILE A 68 -12.70 -8.02 -11.99
CA ILE A 68 -12.58 -8.96 -13.11
C ILE A 68 -11.68 -8.36 -14.20
N CYS A 69 -11.98 -7.14 -14.63
CA CYS A 69 -11.22 -6.43 -15.65
C CYS A 69 -11.38 -4.92 -15.53
N ALA A 70 -10.53 -4.17 -16.24
CA ALA A 70 -10.58 -2.72 -16.23
C ALA A 70 -10.25 -2.16 -17.61
N LYS A 71 -10.88 -1.04 -17.93
CA LYS A 71 -10.63 -0.24 -19.13
C LYS A 71 -9.99 1.07 -18.71
N PHE A 72 -8.95 1.46 -19.43
CA PHE A 72 -8.21 2.68 -19.17
C PHE A 72 -8.26 3.60 -20.37
N ARG A 73 -8.28 4.90 -20.11
CA ARG A 73 -8.18 5.96 -21.10
C ARG A 73 -6.86 6.70 -20.88
N MET A 74 -6.02 6.69 -21.90
CA MET A 74 -4.69 7.30 -21.87
C MET A 74 -4.59 8.43 -22.89
N ASN A 75 -3.71 9.39 -22.62
CA ASN A 75 -3.30 10.36 -23.61
C ASN A 75 -2.27 9.74 -24.56
N THR A 76 -2.27 10.19 -25.80
CA THR A 76 -1.25 9.83 -26.80
C THR A 76 0.02 10.66 -26.61
N ASP A 77 1.17 10.07 -26.89
CA ASP A 77 2.48 10.74 -26.93
C ASP A 77 3.43 9.93 -27.83
N THR A 78 4.61 10.47 -28.12
CA THR A 78 5.65 9.79 -28.89
C THR A 78 6.27 8.64 -28.09
N GLU A 79 6.66 7.58 -28.80
CA GLU A 79 7.33 6.43 -28.18
C GLU A 79 8.60 6.84 -27.41
N ALA A 80 9.40 7.76 -27.97
CA ALA A 80 10.64 8.23 -27.36
C ALA A 80 10.38 8.89 -25.98
N SER A 81 9.37 9.78 -25.90
CA SER A 81 8.97 10.43 -24.64
C SER A 81 8.48 9.42 -23.61
N ILE A 82 7.63 8.47 -24.02
CA ILE A 82 7.10 7.41 -23.15
C ILE A 82 8.24 6.55 -22.58
N ARG A 83 9.15 6.07 -23.44
CA ARG A 83 10.30 5.27 -23.01
C ARG A 83 11.23 6.02 -22.08
N SER A 84 11.43 7.32 -22.32
CA SER A 84 12.24 8.17 -21.45
C SER A 84 11.65 8.25 -20.04
N ARG A 85 10.35 8.53 -19.92
CA ARG A 85 9.66 8.59 -18.61
C ARG A 85 9.65 7.24 -17.89
N MET A 86 9.41 6.14 -18.60
CA MET A 86 9.49 4.80 -18.01
C MET A 86 10.90 4.51 -17.47
N LYS A 87 11.94 4.81 -18.25
CA LYS A 87 13.34 4.62 -17.84
C LYS A 87 13.67 5.47 -16.60
N GLU A 88 13.25 6.73 -16.58
CA GLU A 88 13.42 7.62 -15.44
C GLU A 88 12.74 7.09 -14.17
N ASN A 89 11.45 6.72 -14.27
CA ASN A 89 10.69 6.15 -13.15
C ASN A 89 11.37 4.89 -12.59
N ASN A 90 11.77 3.97 -13.47
CA ASN A 90 12.47 2.74 -13.08
C ASN A 90 13.82 3.05 -12.40
N THR A 91 14.58 4.00 -12.94
CA THR A 91 15.88 4.42 -12.36
C THR A 91 15.71 5.00 -10.97
N ILE A 92 14.71 5.89 -10.78
CA ILE A 92 14.39 6.46 -9.47
C ILE A 92 14.03 5.34 -8.50
N ARG A 93 13.13 4.43 -8.89
CA ARG A 93 12.64 3.35 -8.03
C ARG A 93 13.76 2.42 -7.60
N ARG A 94 14.66 2.02 -8.52
CA ARG A 94 15.82 1.17 -8.23
C ARG A 94 16.80 1.82 -7.25
N ARG A 95 16.92 3.15 -7.30
CA ARG A 95 17.79 3.90 -6.40
C ARG A 95 17.17 4.08 -5.01
N THR A 96 15.85 4.26 -4.93
CA THR A 96 15.18 4.69 -3.69
C THR A 96 14.45 3.58 -2.96
N GLN A 97 14.30 2.39 -3.52
CA GLN A 97 13.53 1.29 -2.94
C GLN A 97 14.30 -0.04 -2.94
N PRO A 98 14.08 -0.92 -1.95
CA PRO A 98 14.73 -2.23 -1.86
C PRO A 98 14.08 -3.25 -2.82
N ILE A 99 14.17 -3.02 -4.13
CA ILE A 99 13.47 -3.83 -5.16
C ILE A 99 13.91 -5.30 -5.17
N LYS A 100 15.13 -5.59 -4.68
CA LYS A 100 15.68 -6.95 -4.66
C LYS A 100 15.27 -7.76 -3.42
N ASP A 101 14.81 -7.08 -2.37
CA ASP A 101 14.50 -7.71 -1.09
C ASP A 101 13.00 -8.02 -1.01
N PRO A 102 12.61 -9.19 -0.47
CA PRO A 102 11.20 -9.51 -0.29
C PRO A 102 10.55 -8.52 0.68
N SER A 103 9.51 -7.81 0.22
CA SER A 103 8.76 -6.84 1.01
C SER A 103 7.35 -6.65 0.45
N ALA A 104 6.47 -6.05 1.27
CA ALA A 104 5.10 -5.71 0.88
C ALA A 104 4.96 -4.26 0.38
N GLY A 105 6.06 -3.61 -0.01
CA GLY A 105 6.07 -2.18 -0.35
C GLY A 105 6.18 -1.28 0.87
N CYS A 106 5.65 -0.06 0.76
CA CYS A 106 5.57 0.86 1.89
C CYS A 106 4.70 0.26 3.00
N THR A 107 5.26 0.15 4.21
CA THR A 107 4.56 -0.35 5.39
C THR A 107 3.45 0.61 5.82
N PHE A 108 3.73 1.91 5.82
CA PHE A 108 2.80 2.95 6.27
C PHE A 108 2.39 3.92 5.16
N ARG A 109 1.17 4.43 5.26
CA ARG A 109 0.70 5.59 4.49
C ARG A 109 1.46 6.84 4.96
N ASN A 110 1.58 7.83 4.08
CA ASN A 110 2.11 9.14 4.47
C ASN A 110 1.08 9.88 5.35
N PRO A 111 1.48 10.45 6.50
CA PRO A 111 0.61 11.31 7.30
C PRO A 111 0.38 12.64 6.57
N LEU A 112 -0.78 12.77 5.93
CA LEU A 112 -1.12 13.94 5.11
C LEU A 112 -1.22 15.22 5.96
N GLU A 113 -1.63 15.06 7.22
CA GLU A 113 -1.72 16.11 8.23
C GLU A 113 -0.37 16.77 8.56
N LEU A 114 0.75 16.05 8.39
CA LEU A 114 2.09 16.60 8.60
C LEU A 114 2.76 17.09 7.32
N ASN A 115 2.18 16.81 6.15
CA ASN A 115 2.82 17.03 4.85
C ASN A 115 4.27 16.46 4.79
N LEU A 116 4.51 15.34 5.49
CA LEU A 116 5.82 14.68 5.59
C LEU A 116 5.69 13.22 5.17
N PRO A 117 6.60 12.71 4.31
CA PRO A 117 6.62 11.28 4.00
C PRO A 117 6.92 10.43 5.23
N ALA A 118 6.18 9.33 5.41
CA ALA A 118 6.40 8.40 6.52
C ALA A 118 7.84 7.87 6.55
N GLY A 119 8.44 7.64 5.37
CA GLY A 119 9.85 7.25 5.26
C GLY A 119 10.83 8.26 5.85
N LYS A 120 10.56 9.56 5.74
CA LYS A 120 11.43 10.59 6.32
C LYS A 120 11.30 10.63 7.85
N ILE A 121 10.08 10.46 8.37
CA ILE A 121 9.81 10.39 9.82
C ILE A 121 10.52 9.17 10.42
N LEU A 122 10.42 8.02 9.76
CA LEU A 122 11.07 6.80 10.22
C LEU A 122 12.61 6.89 10.14
N GLU A 123 13.13 7.55 9.10
CA GLU A 123 14.56 7.79 8.98
C GLU A 123 15.11 8.73 10.06
N SER A 124 14.40 9.80 10.40
CA SER A 124 14.84 10.76 11.42
C SER A 124 14.86 10.18 12.83
N ILE A 125 14.04 9.16 13.12
CA ILE A 125 14.10 8.42 14.39
C ILE A 125 15.16 7.31 14.40
N GLY A 126 15.91 7.14 13.30
CA GLY A 126 16.95 6.12 13.16
C GLY A 126 16.40 4.71 12.94
N ALA A 127 15.20 4.56 12.35
CA ALA A 127 14.55 3.25 12.20
C ALA A 127 15.23 2.32 11.20
N LYS A 128 16.04 2.83 10.27
CA LYS A 128 16.76 2.01 9.27
C LYS A 128 17.55 0.91 9.98
N LYS A 129 17.45 -0.31 9.46
CA LYS A 129 18.07 -1.53 9.99
C LYS A 129 17.57 -1.98 11.37
N TRP A 130 16.49 -1.43 11.92
CA TRP A 130 15.83 -2.05 13.08
C TRP A 130 15.35 -3.45 12.72
N THR A 131 15.55 -4.40 13.64
CA THR A 131 15.24 -5.81 13.44
C THR A 131 14.41 -6.37 14.57
N ILE A 132 13.49 -7.27 14.23
CA ILE A 132 12.84 -8.21 15.15
C ILE A 132 12.76 -9.55 14.40
N GLY A 133 13.37 -10.61 14.96
CA GLY A 133 13.59 -11.84 14.21
C GLY A 133 14.30 -11.55 12.89
N ASP A 134 13.78 -12.11 11.80
CA ASP A 134 14.28 -11.89 10.43
C ASP A 134 13.56 -10.74 9.70
N ALA A 135 12.63 -10.03 10.35
CA ALA A 135 12.03 -8.81 9.79
C ALA A 135 12.94 -7.62 10.07
N GLN A 136 13.28 -6.85 9.03
CA GLN A 136 14.16 -5.69 9.13
C GLN A 136 13.58 -4.47 8.42
N VAL A 137 13.71 -3.29 9.03
CA VAL A 137 13.51 -2.02 8.31
C VAL A 137 14.63 -1.83 7.29
N SER A 138 14.29 -1.69 6.02
CA SER A 138 15.26 -1.56 4.93
C SER A 138 16.28 -0.45 5.19
N SER A 139 17.54 -0.74 4.89
CA SER A 139 18.61 0.26 4.89
C SER A 139 18.47 1.30 3.77
N VAL A 140 17.72 0.97 2.71
CA VAL A 140 17.49 1.84 1.54
C VAL A 140 16.36 2.82 1.84
N HIS A 141 15.21 2.33 2.31
CA HIS A 141 14.01 3.14 2.55
C HIS A 141 13.34 2.78 3.88
N ALA A 142 13.29 3.72 4.83
CA ALA A 142 12.86 3.43 6.21
C ALA A 142 11.37 3.06 6.35
N ASN A 143 10.55 3.33 5.33
CA ASN A 143 9.15 2.88 5.27
C ASN A 143 8.96 1.46 4.68
N PHE A 144 10.02 0.67 4.50
CA PHE A 144 9.92 -0.69 3.99
C PHE A 144 10.41 -1.66 5.07
N ILE A 145 9.61 -2.68 5.35
CA ILE A 145 10.06 -3.87 6.07
C ILE A 145 10.42 -4.93 5.03
N ILE A 146 11.65 -5.43 5.11
CA ILE A 146 12.18 -6.52 4.29
C ILE A 146 12.25 -7.80 5.12
N ASN A 147 12.07 -8.94 4.45
CA ASN A 147 12.32 -10.25 5.01
C ASN A 147 13.75 -10.69 4.67
N LEU A 148 14.57 -10.92 5.70
CA LEU A 148 15.96 -11.38 5.54
C LEU A 148 16.09 -12.88 5.22
N GLY A 149 14.98 -13.62 5.26
CA GLY A 149 14.90 -15.03 4.87
C GLY A 149 13.73 -15.73 5.54
N SER A 150 13.70 -15.72 6.88
CA SER A 150 12.76 -16.52 7.69
C SER A 150 11.80 -15.69 8.52
N ALA A 151 11.58 -14.41 8.17
CA ALA A 151 10.68 -13.54 8.92
C ALA A 151 9.26 -14.11 8.90
N ASN A 152 8.68 -14.31 10.07
CA ASN A 152 7.27 -14.68 10.19
C ASN A 152 6.38 -13.43 10.36
N SER A 153 5.07 -13.61 10.32
CA SER A 153 4.11 -12.50 10.47
C SER A 153 4.20 -11.80 11.82
N GLN A 154 4.51 -12.53 12.90
CA GLN A 154 4.64 -11.95 14.25
C GLN A 154 5.85 -11.03 14.35
N ASP A 155 6.97 -11.38 13.70
CA ASP A 155 8.16 -10.53 13.61
C ASP A 155 7.82 -9.20 12.94
N VAL A 156 7.08 -9.27 11.83
CA VAL A 156 6.61 -8.08 11.09
C VAL A 156 5.64 -7.25 11.95
N CYS A 157 4.64 -7.88 12.58
CA CYS A 157 3.69 -7.19 13.46
C CYS A 157 4.40 -6.46 14.61
N LYS A 158 5.31 -7.14 15.32
CA LYS A 158 6.09 -6.53 16.40
C LYS A 158 6.92 -5.35 15.91
N LEU A 159 7.51 -5.47 14.71
CA LEU A 159 8.31 -4.40 14.14
C LEU A 159 7.45 -3.19 13.75
N ILE A 160 6.26 -3.42 13.18
CA ILE A 160 5.27 -2.38 12.90
C ILE A 160 4.85 -1.68 14.20
N SER A 161 4.52 -2.43 15.26
CA SER A 161 4.13 -1.86 16.56
C SER A 161 5.22 -0.96 17.12
N LYS A 162 6.47 -1.44 17.13
CA LYS A 162 7.62 -0.66 17.58
C LYS A 162 7.80 0.64 16.78
N MET A 163 7.62 0.58 15.47
CA MET A 163 7.69 1.76 14.60
C MET A 163 6.57 2.75 14.93
N GLN A 164 5.33 2.28 15.08
CA GLN A 164 4.16 3.10 15.45
C GLN A 164 4.32 3.76 16.83
N GLU A 165 4.71 3.00 17.84
CA GLU A 165 4.97 3.48 19.21
C GLU A 165 6.03 4.58 19.19
N THR A 166 7.16 4.34 18.51
CA THR A 166 8.24 5.34 18.49
C THR A 166 7.84 6.60 17.73
N THR A 167 7.06 6.50 16.64
CA THR A 167 6.57 7.69 15.93
C THR A 167 5.52 8.43 16.74
N LEU A 168 4.68 7.72 17.49
CA LEU A 168 3.72 8.34 18.39
C LEU A 168 4.44 9.11 19.49
N GLU A 169 5.45 8.52 20.13
CA GLU A 169 6.23 9.17 21.18
C GLU A 169 6.99 10.41 20.69
N LYS A 170 7.65 10.32 19.52
CA LYS A 170 8.55 11.38 19.04
C LYS A 170 7.89 12.45 18.20
N TYR A 171 6.83 12.10 17.47
CA TYR A 171 6.14 12.99 16.53
C TYR A 171 4.69 13.25 16.90
N ASN A 172 4.16 12.60 17.95
CA ASN A 172 2.74 12.60 18.28
C ASN A 172 1.87 12.16 17.08
N VAL A 173 2.39 11.24 16.26
CA VAL A 173 1.71 10.70 15.08
C VAL A 173 1.75 9.18 15.11
N LEU A 174 0.56 8.59 15.11
CA LEU A 174 0.38 7.16 14.90
C LEU A 174 0.33 6.87 13.39
N LEU A 175 1.43 6.35 12.84
CA LEU A 175 1.46 5.98 11.42
C LEU A 175 0.46 4.87 11.12
N LYS A 176 -0.34 5.05 10.07
CA LYS A 176 -1.35 4.10 9.63
C LYS A 176 -0.76 3.10 8.63
N PRO A 177 -0.86 1.79 8.84
CA PRO A 177 -0.38 0.81 7.88
C PRO A 177 -1.07 0.95 6.51
N GLU A 178 -0.28 0.87 5.43
CA GLU A 178 -0.79 0.75 4.06
C GLU A 178 -1.05 -0.72 3.69
N VAL A 179 -0.22 -1.62 4.22
CA VAL A 179 -0.37 -3.07 4.06
C VAL A 179 -1.68 -3.56 4.68
N LYS A 180 -2.32 -4.54 4.03
CA LYS A 180 -3.58 -5.13 4.49
C LYS A 180 -3.29 -6.47 5.16
N PRO A 181 -3.62 -6.65 6.45
CA PRO A 181 -3.40 -7.91 7.14
C PRO A 181 -4.40 -8.98 6.67
N LEU A 182 -3.95 -10.23 6.67
CA LEU A 182 -4.80 -11.40 6.46
C LEU A 182 -4.43 -12.47 7.49
N GLY A 183 -5.41 -12.98 8.22
CA GLY A 183 -5.21 -14.00 9.24
C GLY A 183 -6.05 -13.76 10.49
N ILE A 184 -5.80 -14.60 11.50
CA ILE A 184 -6.37 -14.48 12.84
C ILE A 184 -5.29 -13.84 13.72
N PHE A 185 -5.65 -12.74 14.36
CA PHE A 185 -4.75 -11.96 15.19
C PHE A 185 -5.18 -12.05 16.65
N ASP A 186 -4.21 -12.14 17.55
CA ASP A 186 -4.53 -11.93 18.95
C ASP A 186 -4.87 -10.45 19.24
N LYS A 187 -5.30 -10.14 20.46
CA LYS A 187 -5.69 -8.78 20.82
C LYS A 187 -4.54 -7.78 20.68
N SER A 188 -3.31 -8.20 20.94
CA SER A 188 -2.14 -7.33 20.86
C SER A 188 -1.79 -7.00 19.41
N GLU A 189 -1.92 -7.96 18.51
CA GLU A 189 -1.70 -7.78 17.08
C GLU A 189 -2.85 -7.00 16.42
N ALA A 190 -4.10 -7.23 16.83
CA ALA A 190 -5.26 -6.55 16.25
C ALA A 190 -5.19 -5.02 16.41
N ILE A 191 -4.63 -4.53 17.51
CA ILE A 191 -4.45 -3.10 17.82
C ILE A 191 -3.63 -2.37 16.75
N ILE A 192 -2.62 -3.03 16.16
CA ILE A 192 -1.79 -2.49 15.07
C ILE A 192 -2.65 -2.05 13.89
N TRP A 193 -3.70 -2.84 13.62
CA TRP A 193 -4.53 -2.73 12.44
C TRP A 193 -5.80 -1.89 12.69
N THR A 194 -6.40 -1.99 13.88
CA THR A 194 -7.67 -1.30 14.22
C THR A 194 -7.50 0.15 14.62
N ASN A 195 -6.44 0.50 15.35
CA ASN A 195 -6.21 1.87 15.80
C ASN A 195 -5.80 2.82 14.65
N ALA A 196 -5.53 2.26 13.47
CA ALA A 196 -5.17 3.01 12.27
C ALA A 196 -6.39 3.46 11.45
N ASP A 197 -7.54 2.78 11.49
CA ASP A 197 -8.74 3.16 10.73
C ASP A 197 -10.00 2.74 11.50
N GLN A 198 -10.77 3.70 12.03
CA GLN A 198 -12.09 3.48 12.65
C GLN A 198 -13.14 2.88 11.69
N THR A 199 -12.78 2.67 10.42
CA THR A 199 -13.62 2.08 9.37
C THR A 199 -13.41 0.58 9.17
N LEU A 200 -12.48 -0.06 9.89
CA LEU A 200 -12.40 -1.53 9.95
C LEU A 200 -13.43 -2.10 10.95
N SER A 201 -14.69 -1.70 10.81
CA SER A 201 -15.78 -2.48 11.38
C SER A 201 -16.11 -3.62 10.40
N ASN A 202 -15.91 -4.85 10.88
CA ASN A 202 -16.53 -6.09 10.38
C ASN A 202 -15.86 -6.89 9.25
N SER A 203 -14.54 -6.83 9.08
CA SER A 203 -13.85 -7.89 8.31
C SER A 203 -12.62 -8.45 9.04
N PHE A 204 -12.85 -8.87 10.29
CA PHE A 204 -12.05 -9.92 10.91
C PHE A 204 -12.81 -11.23 10.71
N ILE A 205 -12.22 -12.19 10.02
CA ILE A 205 -12.70 -13.58 10.10
C ILE A 205 -12.25 -14.09 11.47
N ILE A 206 -13.11 -13.89 12.48
CA ILE A 206 -13.02 -14.59 13.76
C ILE A 206 -13.82 -15.88 13.59
N THR A 207 -13.16 -16.96 13.19
CA THR A 207 -13.74 -18.31 13.26
C THR A 207 -13.25 -18.98 14.53
N LYS A 208 -14.20 -19.52 15.32
CA LYS A 208 -13.93 -20.45 16.41
C LYS A 208 -13.29 -21.74 15.89
#